data_AF-A0A3B8J5W1-F1
#
_entry.id   AF-A0A3B8J5W1-F1
#
_cell.length_a   1.000
_cell.length_b   1.000
_cell.length_c   1.000
_cell.angle_alpha   90.00
_cell.angle_beta   90.00
_cell.angle_gamma   90.00
#
_symmetry.space_group_name_H-M   'P 1'
#
loop_
_entity.id
_entity.type
_entity.pdbx_description
1 polymer ?
#
loop_
_entity_poly.entity_id
_entity_poly.type
_entity_poly.pdbx_seq_one_letter_code
_entity_poly.pdbx_strand_id
1 'polypeptide(L)' 'MSGFWDREELLGKIVKNSREEIHIKKVTKNNRDYLDIRTFWYDANDDCFKPSQKGVAIQMDLLPEFKQILLKLDES' A
#
# COMPACT_ATOMS: atom_id res chain seq x y z
N MET A 1 6.13 -17.31 -3.34
CA MET A 1 5.31 -16.50 -4.27
C MET A 1 6.23 -15.44 -4.85
N SER A 2 6.41 -15.40 -6.17
CA SER A 2 7.15 -14.31 -6.82
C SER A 2 6.33 -13.03 -6.66
N GLY A 3 6.81 -12.12 -5.81
CA GLY A 3 6.18 -10.81 -5.67
C GLY A 3 6.15 -10.12 -7.04
N PHE A 4 5.03 -9.47 -7.36
CA PHE A 4 4.95 -8.61 -8.54
C PHE A 4 6.06 -7.54 -8.50
N TRP A 5 6.40 -7.06 -7.30
CA TRP A 5 7.48 -6.12 -7.02
C TRP A 5 8.82 -6.84 -6.86
N ASP A 6 9.89 -6.15 -7.29
CA ASP A 6 11.26 -6.66 -7.14
C ASP A 6 11.75 -6.47 -5.69
N ARG A 7 11.23 -5.45 -4.99
CA ARG A 7 11.45 -5.18 -3.56
C ARG A 7 10.20 -4.59 -2.94
N GLU A 8 9.91 -4.99 -1.71
CA GLU A 8 8.80 -4.46 -0.90
C GLU A 8 9.30 -4.14 0.52
N GLU A 9 8.89 -2.98 1.04
CA GLU A 9 9.14 -2.53 2.41
C GLU A 9 7.81 -2.02 3.00
N LEU A 10 7.32 -2.66 4.06
CA LEU A 10 6.10 -2.21 4.74
C LEU A 10 6.42 -0.98 5.61
N LEU A 11 5.81 0.16 5.28
CA LEU A 11 5.95 1.39 6.05
C LEU A 11 4.95 1.47 7.20
N GLY A 12 3.76 0.88 7.01
CA GLY A 12 2.72 0.83 8.02
C GLY A 12 1.46 0.14 7.53
N LYS A 13 0.52 -0.07 8.45
CA LYS A 13 -0.78 -0.66 8.16
C LYS A 13 -1.90 -0.03 8.97
N ILE A 14 -3.10 -0.04 8.41
CA ILE A 14 -4.33 0.45 9.04
C ILE A 14 -5.33 -0.70 9.05
N VAL A 15 -5.77 -1.13 10.24
CA VAL A 15 -6.81 -2.15 10.36
C VAL A 15 -8.16 -1.53 10.05
N LYS A 16 -8.84 -2.00 8.98
CA LYS A 16 -10.20 -1.52 8.66
C LYS A 16 -11.26 -2.25 9.46
N ASN A 17 -11.09 -3.56 9.59
CA ASN A 17 -11.97 -4.48 10.31
C ASN A 17 -11.24 -5.82 10.55
N SER A 18 -11.92 -6.81 11.12
CA SER A 18 -11.34 -8.13 11.42
C SER A 18 -10.89 -8.93 10.20
N ARG A 19 -11.24 -8.52 8.97
CA ARG A 19 -10.93 -9.24 7.73
C ARG A 19 -10.17 -8.41 6.70
N GLU A 20 -9.95 -7.13 6.94
CA GLU A 20 -9.28 -6.23 6.00
C GLU A 20 -8.30 -5.28 6.69
N GLU A 21 -7.11 -5.17 6.10
CA GLU A 21 -6.09 -4.19 6.46
C GLU A 21 -5.72 -3.38 5.22
N ILE A 22 -5.41 -2.08 5.38
CA ILE A 22 -4.73 -1.30 4.34
C ILE A 22 -3.26 -1.35 4.66
N HIS A 23 -2.44 -1.83 3.73
CA HIS A 23 -0.99 -1.80 3.85
C HIS A 23 -0.46 -0.65 3.01
N ILE A 24 0.48 0.09 3.57
CA ILE A 24 1.21 1.17 2.90
C ILE A 24 2.66 0.71 2.80
N LYS A 25 3.13 0.49 1.58
CA LYS A 25 4.44 -0.08 1.29
C LYS A 25 5.24 0.83 0.37
N LYS A 26 6.55 0.90 0.59
CA LYS A 26 7.49 1.35 -0.43
C LYS A 26 7.88 0.13 -1.27
N VAL A 27 7.70 0.20 -2.57
CA VAL A 27 7.95 -0.92 -3.48
C VAL A 27 8.79 -0.49 -4.67
N THR A 28 9.54 -1.41 -5.26
CA THR A 28 10.39 -1.14 -6.43
C THR A 28 10.04 -2.10 -7.57
N LYS A 29 9.94 -1.57 -8.79
CA LYS A 29 9.84 -2.36 -10.03
C LYS A 29 10.70 -1.77 -11.12
N ASN A 30 11.53 -2.58 -11.77
CA ASN A 30 12.36 -2.16 -12.90
C ASN A 30 13.15 -0.87 -12.59
N ASN A 31 13.77 -0.82 -11.40
CA ASN A 31 14.54 0.32 -10.90
C ASN A 31 13.73 1.63 -10.70
N ARG A 32 12.41 1.53 -10.57
CA ARG A 32 11.52 2.64 -10.20
C ARG A 32 10.85 2.37 -8.87
N ASP A 33 10.82 3.39 -8.02
CA ASP A 33 10.21 3.32 -6.69
C ASP A 33 8.77 3.86 -6.72
N TYR A 34 7.91 3.22 -5.93
CA TYR A 34 6.50 3.54 -5.78
C TYR A 34 6.08 3.48 -4.31
N LEU A 35 5.04 4.23 -3.97
CA LEU A 35 4.23 4.02 -2.78
C LEU A 35 3.01 3.19 -3.17
N ASP A 36 2.92 1.94 -2.72
CA ASP A 36 1.71 1.11 -2.89
C ASP A 36 0.83 1.24 -1.66
N ILE A 37 -0.41 1.68 -1.87
CA ILE A 37 -1.47 1.74 -0.87
C ILE A 37 -2.54 0.77 -1.31
N ARG A 38 -2.70 -0.34 -0.58
CA ARG A 38 -3.52 -1.47 -1.03
C ARG A 38 -4.26 -2.12 0.12
N THR A 39 -5.50 -2.51 -0.15
CA THR A 39 -6.29 -3.32 0.76
C THR A 39 -5.84 -4.77 0.67
N PHE A 40 -5.57 -5.36 1.82
CA PHE A 40 -5.31 -6.77 2.02
C PHE A 40 -6.51 -7.40 2.72
N TRP A 41 -6.90 -8.58 2.28
CA TRP A 41 -7.99 -9.36 2.87
C TRP A 41 -7.41 -10.58 3.59
N TYR A 42 -8.01 -10.96 4.71
CA TYR A 42 -7.62 -12.13 5.46
C TYR A 42 -8.13 -13.41 4.77
N ASP A 43 -7.22 -14.28 4.36
CA ASP A 43 -7.53 -15.62 3.87
C ASP A 43 -7.51 -16.59 5.05
N ALA A 44 -8.69 -17.09 5.43
CA ALA A 44 -8.83 -18.03 6.53
C ALA A 44 -8.23 -19.42 6.23
N ASN A 45 -8.01 -19.77 4.96
CA ASN A 45 -7.42 -21.08 4.61
C ASN A 45 -5.90 -21.08 4.82
N ASP A 46 -5.26 -19.96 4.51
CA ASP A 46 -3.81 -19.80 4.58
C ASP A 46 -3.36 -19.00 5.82
N ASP A 47 -4.31 -18.65 6.71
CA ASP A 47 -4.13 -17.82 7.91
C ASP A 47 -3.24 -16.58 7.65
N CYS A 48 -3.49 -15.91 6.52
CA CYS A 48 -2.62 -14.82 6.07
C CYS A 48 -3.39 -13.72 5.32
N PHE A 49 -2.84 -12.51 5.36
CA PHE A 49 -3.38 -11.38 4.61
C PHE A 49 -2.85 -11.38 3.18
N LYS A 50 -3.76 -11.40 2.20
CA LYS A 50 -3.44 -11.38 0.76
C LYS A 50 -3.82 -10.05 0.12
N PRO A 51 -3.02 -9.55 -0.83
CA PRO A 51 -3.33 -8.31 -1.53
C PRO A 51 -4.61 -8.46 -2.34
N SER A 52 -5.46 -7.43 -2.34
CA SER A 52 -6.61 -7.33 -3.25
C SER A 52 -6.26 -6.51 -4.48
N GLN A 53 -7.17 -6.54 -5.47
CA GLN A 53 -7.11 -5.63 -6.62
C GLN A 53 -7.40 -4.17 -6.23
N LYS A 54 -7.95 -3.92 -5.03
CA LYS A 54 -8.24 -2.57 -4.52
C LYS A 54 -6.95 -1.96 -3.96
N GLY A 55 -6.27 -1.17 -4.77
CA GLY A 55 -5.09 -0.42 -4.36
C GLY A 55 -4.55 0.44 -5.48
N VAL A 56 -3.68 1.38 -5.12
CA VAL A 56 -3.02 2.30 -6.04
C VAL A 56 -1.52 2.30 -5.76
N ALA A 57 -0.73 2.30 -6.84
CA ALA A 57 0.71 2.51 -6.78
C ALA A 57 1.01 3.91 -7.31
N ILE A 58 1.57 4.76 -6.46
CA ILE A 58 1.92 6.15 -6.76
C ILE A 58 3.43 6.20 -7.00
N GLN A 59 3.87 6.79 -8.11
CA GLN A 59 5.30 6.98 -8.36
C GLN A 59 5.92 7.89 -7.29
N MET A 60 7.15 7.57 -6.89
CA MET A 60 7.85 8.32 -5.84
C MET A 60 7.95 9.83 -6.15
N ASP A 61 8.09 10.18 -7.43
CA ASP A 61 8.18 11.58 -7.90
C ASP A 61 6.90 12.39 -7.67
N LEU A 62 5.73 11.74 -7.56
CA LEU A 62 4.43 12.37 -7.29
C LEU A 62 4.10 12.47 -5.79
N LEU A 63 4.96 11.93 -4.91
CA LEU A 63 4.69 11.97 -3.46
C LEU A 63 4.61 13.37 -2.86
N PRO A 64 5.42 14.37 -3.28
CA PRO A 64 5.28 15.73 -2.74
C PRO A 64 3.87 16.28 -2.96
N GLU A 65 3.33 16.14 -4.17
CA GLU A 65 1.98 16.58 -4.51
C GLU A 65 0.92 15.79 -3.73
N PHE A 66 1.06 14.45 -3.68
CA PHE A 66 0.15 13.60 -2.92
C PHE A 66 0.07 14.02 -1.44
N LYS A 67 1.22 14.29 -0.81
CA LYS A 67 1.27 14.76 0.59
C LYS A 67 0.58 16.11 0.77
N GLN A 68 0.79 17.05 -0.15
CA GLN A 68 0.12 18.36 -0.09
C GLN A 68 -1.40 18.23 -0.17
N ILE A 69 -1.92 17.27 -0.96
CA ILE A 69 -3.36 16.99 -1.01
C ILE A 69 -3.85 16.43 0.32
N LEU A 70 -3.12 15.50 0.94
CA LEU A 70 -3.50 14.92 2.22
C LEU A 70 -3.52 15.95 3.35
N LEU A 71 -2.54 16.85 3.42
CA LEU A 71 -2.46 17.88 4.46
C LEU A 71 -3.67 18.82 4.49
N LYS A 72 -4.32 19.04 3.34
CA LYS A 72 -5.56 19.84 3.28
C LYS A 72 -6.72 19.23 4.06
N LEU A 73 -6.67 17.92 4.34
CA LEU A 73 -7.70 17.23 5.13
C LEU A 73 -7.56 17.51 6.62
N ASP A 74 -6.35 17.87 7.10
CA ASP A 74 -6.10 18.17 8.51
C ASP A 74 -6.47 19.62 8.87
N GLU A 75 -6.67 20.49 7.86
CA GLU A 75 -7.07 21.89 8.02
C GLU A 75 -8.59 22.09 8.15
N SER A 76 -9.36 20.99 8.25
CA SER A 76 -10.84 20.98 8.29
C SER A 76 -11.41 20.65 9.66
#